data_AF-A0A6I7Q6U8-F1
#
_entry.id   AF-A0A6I7Q6U8-F1
#
_cell.length_a   1.000
_cell.length_b   1.000
_cell.length_c   1.000
_cell.angle_alpha   90.00
_cell.angle_beta   90.00
_cell.angle_gamma   90.00
#
_symmetry.space_group_name_H-M   'P 1'
#
loop_
_entity.id
_entity.type
_entity.pdbx_description
1 polymer ?
#
loop_
_entity_poly.entity_id
_entity_poly.type
_entity_poly.pdbx_seq_one_letter_code
_entity_poly.pdbx_strand_id
1 'polypeptide(L)'
;MRLALSNPQPALLRATAWALIGAIYAPLFLTLDALLSQPLGEHSVAAAAMVAGAVGAAFYGARHAALAASVVGVVAASFVLLALDGDRAFWIAALLAAGLGVLTGLAVDFPSRCTDNVLAKVSTGAVTGALCGGLLGLIAEGFQVALTVPMVVAFLVSVNGILYISGVRPMARLTRQIPARFCAITEGVMIAVIGVVVAGNVWIFAGILMADGQSDRLVAAVADSADLMPIAVAAGVLAGGVTGALLELFEFPWIDDL
;
A
#
# COMPACT_ATOMS: atom_id res chain seq x y z
N MET A 1 -6.27 -0.20 -36.92
CA MET A 1 -6.59 0.04 -35.50
C MET A 1 -6.98 1.51 -35.36
N ARG A 2 -8.28 1.83 -35.45
CA ARG A 2 -8.76 3.21 -35.26
C ARG A 2 -8.98 3.38 -33.76
N LEU A 3 -8.10 4.11 -33.08
CA LEU A 3 -8.31 4.57 -31.71
C LEU A 3 -9.48 5.57 -31.72
N ALA A 4 -10.70 5.05 -31.64
CA ALA A 4 -11.89 5.84 -31.41
C ALA A 4 -11.89 6.26 -29.94
N LEU A 5 -11.22 7.37 -29.62
CA LEU A 5 -11.36 8.09 -28.34
C LEU A 5 -12.77 8.72 -28.30
N SER A 6 -13.83 7.91 -28.28
CA SER A 6 -15.21 8.41 -28.29
C SER A 6 -15.70 8.81 -26.90
N ASN A 7 -14.96 8.52 -25.82
CA ASN A 7 -15.25 9.07 -24.49
C ASN A 7 -13.95 9.18 -23.65
N PRO A 8 -13.44 10.39 -23.32
CA PRO A 8 -12.24 10.56 -22.50
C PRO A 8 -12.51 10.35 -21.00
N GLN A 9 -13.77 10.32 -20.57
CA GLN A 9 -14.18 10.17 -19.17
C GLN A 9 -13.61 8.92 -18.47
N PRO A 10 -13.66 7.71 -19.05
CA PRO A 10 -13.10 6.52 -18.40
C PRO A 10 -11.58 6.58 -18.23
N ALA A 11 -10.86 7.11 -19.21
CA ALA A 11 -9.40 7.26 -19.13
C ALA A 11 -8.98 8.25 -18.04
N LEU A 12 -9.71 9.38 -17.92
CA LEU A 12 -9.48 10.35 -16.86
C LEU A 12 -9.76 9.73 -15.49
N LEU A 13 -10.89 9.04 -15.33
CA LEU A 13 -11.26 8.41 -14.06
C LEU A 13 -10.22 7.36 -13.62
N ARG A 14 -9.74 6.54 -14.56
CA ARG A 14 -8.69 5.56 -14.28
C ARG A 14 -7.36 6.20 -13.95
N ALA A 15 -6.96 7.23 -14.71
CA ALA A 15 -5.77 8.02 -14.40
C ALA A 15 -5.86 8.62 -12.99
N THR A 16 -6.98 9.24 -12.62
CA THR A 16 -7.17 9.81 -11.28
C THR A 16 -7.12 8.74 -10.18
N ALA A 17 -7.80 7.60 -10.37
CA ALA A 17 -7.77 6.51 -9.40
C ALA A 17 -6.34 5.99 -9.16
N TRP A 18 -5.57 5.77 -10.23
CA TRP A 18 -4.19 5.31 -10.13
C TRP A 18 -3.22 6.38 -9.62
N ALA A 19 -3.46 7.65 -9.92
CA ALA A 19 -2.72 8.76 -9.34
C ALA A 19 -2.90 8.83 -7.82
N LEU A 20 -4.13 8.63 -7.32
CA LEU A 20 -4.41 8.56 -5.89
C LEU A 20 -3.71 7.35 -5.23
N ILE A 21 -3.70 6.19 -5.89
CA ILE A 21 -2.93 5.03 -5.40
C ILE A 21 -1.44 5.37 -5.33
N GLY A 22 -0.89 6.02 -6.35
CA GLY A 22 0.50 6.47 -6.36
C GLY A 22 0.81 7.45 -5.22
N ALA A 23 -0.12 8.34 -4.89
CA ALA A 23 0.00 9.27 -3.76
C ALA A 23 0.04 8.56 -2.40
N ILE A 24 -0.65 7.43 -2.25
CA ILE A 24 -0.65 6.60 -1.03
C ILE A 24 0.61 5.71 -1.00
N TYR A 25 0.96 5.12 -2.15
CA TYR A 25 2.05 4.17 -2.28
C TYR A 25 3.40 4.80 -1.93
N ALA A 26 3.68 6.01 -2.45
CA ALA A 26 4.97 6.68 -2.29
C ALA A 26 5.39 6.90 -0.82
N PRO A 27 4.60 7.58 0.03
CA PRO A 27 4.98 7.80 1.43
C PRO A 27 5.06 6.48 2.19
N LEU A 28 4.14 5.55 1.92
CA LEU A 28 4.15 4.24 2.56
C LEU A 28 5.43 3.46 2.24
N PHE A 29 5.82 3.43 0.96
CA PHE A 29 7.05 2.77 0.52
C PHE A 29 8.28 3.39 1.20
N LEU A 30 8.43 4.72 1.14
CA LEU A 30 9.60 5.39 1.71
C LEU A 30 9.75 5.15 3.21
N THR A 31 8.66 5.29 3.96
CA THR A 31 8.73 5.09 5.40
C THR A 31 9.02 3.63 5.75
N LEU A 32 8.41 2.67 5.03
CA LEU A 32 8.71 1.26 5.26
C LEU A 32 10.15 0.89 4.87
N ASP A 33 10.66 1.44 3.77
CA ASP A 33 12.03 1.21 3.33
C ASP A 33 13.02 1.75 4.37
N ALA A 34 12.82 2.98 4.83
CA ALA A 34 13.62 3.58 5.89
C ALA A 34 13.59 2.75 7.18
N LEU A 35 12.42 2.27 7.61
CA LEU A 35 12.27 1.43 8.81
C LEU A 35 12.91 0.04 8.66
N LEU A 36 12.84 -0.55 7.46
CA LEU A 36 13.33 -1.90 7.19
C LEU A 36 14.79 -1.94 6.74
N SER A 37 15.36 -0.81 6.35
CA SER A 37 16.76 -0.70 5.89
C SER A 37 17.76 -1.21 6.93
N GLN A 38 17.55 -0.94 8.22
CA GLN A 38 18.41 -1.43 9.29
C GLN A 38 18.36 -2.96 9.47
N PRO A 39 17.17 -3.59 9.65
CA PRO A 39 17.11 -5.03 9.86
C PRO A 39 17.30 -5.87 8.58
N LEU A 40 16.95 -5.35 7.40
CA LEU A 40 16.93 -6.12 6.14
C LEU A 40 18.00 -5.69 5.13
N GLY A 41 18.69 -4.58 5.34
CA GLY A 41 19.70 -4.07 4.41
C GLY A 41 19.13 -3.88 3.01
N GLU A 42 19.76 -4.49 2.01
CA GLU A 42 19.37 -4.42 0.60
C GLU A 42 17.99 -5.04 0.30
N HIS A 43 17.48 -5.92 1.16
CA HIS A 43 16.15 -6.52 1.00
C HIS A 43 15.01 -5.62 1.48
N SER A 44 15.32 -4.48 2.11
CA SER A 44 14.34 -3.49 2.57
C SER A 44 13.45 -2.98 1.44
N VAL A 45 14.03 -2.66 0.28
CA VAL A 45 13.30 -2.17 -0.90
C VAL A 45 12.24 -3.16 -1.36
N ALA A 46 12.59 -4.45 -1.44
CA ALA A 46 11.65 -5.50 -1.83
C ALA A 46 10.53 -5.69 -0.79
N ALA A 47 10.88 -5.68 0.50
CA ALA A 47 9.91 -5.84 1.58
C ALA A 47 8.97 -4.62 1.71
N ALA A 48 9.49 -3.40 1.58
CA ALA A 48 8.71 -2.18 1.56
C ALA A 48 7.78 -2.14 0.34
N ALA A 49 8.29 -2.47 -0.85
CA ALA A 49 7.50 -2.51 -2.08
C ALA A 49 6.41 -3.58 -2.04
N MET A 50 6.67 -4.73 -1.40
CA MET A 50 5.69 -5.79 -1.12
C MET A 50 4.53 -5.26 -0.30
N VAL A 51 4.81 -4.65 0.86
CA VAL A 51 3.77 -4.13 1.76
C VAL A 51 3.01 -2.97 1.11
N ALA A 52 3.72 -2.03 0.48
CA ALA A 52 3.09 -0.92 -0.24
C ALA A 52 2.20 -1.40 -1.40
N GLY A 53 2.63 -2.44 -2.13
CA GLY A 53 1.86 -3.08 -3.19
C GLY A 53 0.61 -3.78 -2.67
N ALA A 54 0.74 -4.50 -1.56
CA ALA A 54 -0.38 -5.16 -0.86
C ALA A 54 -1.46 -4.14 -0.44
N VAL A 55 -1.05 -3.04 0.20
CA VAL A 55 -1.95 -1.98 0.67
C VAL A 55 -2.59 -1.24 -0.50
N GLY A 56 -1.81 -0.86 -1.53
CA GLY A 56 -2.33 -0.21 -2.73
C GLY A 56 -3.37 -1.06 -3.46
N ALA A 57 -3.12 -2.37 -3.59
CA ALA A 57 -4.08 -3.31 -4.16
C ALA A 57 -5.38 -3.42 -3.33
N ALA A 58 -5.26 -3.39 -1.99
CA ALA A 58 -6.42 -3.39 -1.11
C ALA A 58 -7.30 -2.14 -1.28
N PHE A 59 -6.70 -0.95 -1.34
CA PHE A 59 -7.46 0.29 -1.59
C PHE A 59 -8.12 0.32 -2.96
N TYR A 60 -7.48 -0.25 -3.97
CA TYR A 60 -8.04 -0.27 -5.32
C TYR A 60 -9.21 -1.25 -5.46
N GLY A 61 -9.04 -2.48 -4.96
CA GLY A 61 -9.96 -3.59 -5.25
C GLY A 61 -10.75 -4.14 -4.06
N ALA A 62 -10.47 -3.72 -2.83
CA ALA A 62 -11.16 -4.16 -1.60
C ALA A 62 -11.57 -2.96 -0.72
N ARG A 63 -12.22 -1.97 -1.36
CA ARG A 63 -12.48 -0.63 -0.79
C ARG A 63 -13.13 -0.65 0.59
N HIS A 64 -14.16 -1.48 0.80
CA HIS A 64 -14.86 -1.55 2.08
C HIS A 64 -13.94 -2.00 3.23
N ALA A 65 -13.14 -3.05 2.99
CA ALA A 65 -12.18 -3.54 3.97
C ALA A 65 -11.05 -2.53 4.22
N ALA A 66 -10.54 -1.89 3.15
CA ALA A 66 -9.53 -0.86 3.27
C ALA A 66 -10.03 0.36 4.08
N LEU A 67 -11.26 0.82 3.83
CA LEU A 67 -11.89 1.90 4.59
C LEU A 67 -12.10 1.53 6.06
N ALA A 68 -12.61 0.33 6.34
CA ALA A 68 -12.76 -0.15 7.71
C ALA A 68 -11.40 -0.20 8.43
N ALA A 69 -10.37 -0.71 7.76
CA ALA A 69 -9.01 -0.75 8.29
C ALA A 69 -8.44 0.65 8.54
N SER A 70 -8.70 1.62 7.66
CA SER A 70 -8.30 3.00 7.87
C SER A 70 -8.96 3.62 9.10
N VAL A 71 -10.26 3.41 9.29
CA VAL A 71 -10.97 3.88 10.48
C VAL A 71 -10.40 3.25 11.74
N VAL A 72 -10.20 1.92 11.75
CA VAL A 72 -9.60 1.20 12.88
C VAL A 72 -8.21 1.73 13.20
N GLY A 73 -7.36 1.91 12.19
CA GLY A 73 -5.99 2.40 12.37
C GLY A 73 -5.95 3.83 12.92
N VAL A 74 -6.75 4.74 12.35
CA VAL A 74 -6.83 6.13 12.83
C VAL A 74 -7.35 6.18 14.26
N VAL A 75 -8.46 5.49 14.57
CA VAL A 75 -9.03 5.49 15.92
C VAL A 75 -8.06 4.91 16.95
N ALA A 76 -7.41 3.79 16.62
CA ALA A 76 -6.42 3.17 17.51
C ALA A 76 -5.23 4.10 17.78
N ALA A 77 -4.65 4.69 16.72
CA ALA A 77 -3.54 5.63 16.86
C ALA A 77 -3.95 6.89 17.63
N SER A 78 -5.07 7.52 17.28
CA SER A 78 -5.55 8.72 17.98
C SER A 78 -5.86 8.44 19.45
N PHE A 79 -6.47 7.31 19.77
CA PHE A 79 -6.74 6.94 21.16
C PHE A 79 -5.45 6.79 21.96
N VAL A 80 -4.46 6.08 21.41
CA VAL A 80 -3.17 5.89 22.08
C VAL A 80 -2.40 7.20 22.21
N LEU A 81 -2.39 8.05 21.18
CA LEU A 81 -1.79 9.40 21.22
C LEU A 81 -2.40 10.28 22.31
N LEU A 82 -3.69 10.13 22.59
CA LEU A 82 -4.38 10.90 23.64
C LEU A 82 -4.18 10.32 25.05
N ALA A 83 -3.91 9.02 25.16
CA ALA A 83 -3.91 8.29 26.43
C ALA A 83 -2.51 7.97 26.97
N LEU A 84 -1.51 7.86 26.10
CA LEU A 84 -0.18 7.36 26.44
C LEU A 84 0.91 8.21 25.79
N ASP A 85 1.90 8.58 26.60
CA ASP A 85 3.14 9.20 26.15
C ASP A 85 4.30 8.18 26.13
N GLY A 86 5.24 8.37 25.20
CA GLY A 86 6.54 7.69 25.16
C GLY A 86 6.70 6.58 24.11
N ASP A 87 7.93 6.07 23.99
CA ASP A 87 8.42 5.19 22.91
C ASP A 87 7.61 3.90 22.69
N ARG A 88 6.89 3.42 23.73
CA ARG A 88 6.06 2.21 23.63
C ARG A 88 4.72 2.46 22.97
N ALA A 89 4.28 3.71 22.89
CA ALA A 89 2.94 4.06 22.45
C ALA A 89 2.73 3.73 20.95
N PHE A 90 3.76 3.83 20.11
CA PHE A 90 3.71 3.31 18.73
C PHE A 90 3.35 1.82 18.67
N TRP A 91 4.06 0.97 19.43
CA TRP A 91 3.84 -0.47 19.42
C TRP A 91 2.47 -0.84 19.99
N ILE A 92 2.02 -0.11 21.01
CA ILE A 92 0.67 -0.28 21.57
C ILE A 92 -0.39 0.11 20.54
N ALA A 93 -0.20 1.22 19.81
CA ALA A 93 -1.10 1.63 18.73
C ALA A 93 -1.16 0.58 17.60
N ALA A 94 -0.02 0.03 17.19
CA ALA A 94 0.05 -1.04 16.21
C ALA A 94 -0.68 -2.31 16.70
N LEU A 95 -0.39 -2.77 17.92
CA LEU A 95 -1.05 -3.96 18.50
C LEU A 95 -2.56 -3.76 18.68
N LEU A 96 -2.98 -2.57 19.11
CA LEU A 96 -4.39 -2.22 19.26
C LEU A 96 -5.07 -2.19 17.89
N ALA A 97 -4.48 -1.56 16.88
CA ALA A 97 -4.99 -1.55 15.52
C ALA A 97 -5.07 -2.98 14.92
N ALA A 98 -4.07 -3.82 15.17
CA ALA A 98 -4.08 -5.22 14.76
C ALA A 98 -5.24 -5.99 15.42
N GLY A 99 -5.37 -5.90 16.74
CA GLY A 99 -6.42 -6.57 17.50
C GLY A 99 -7.81 -6.11 17.08
N LEU A 100 -8.04 -4.80 17.01
CA LEU A 100 -9.30 -4.22 16.54
C LEU A 100 -9.59 -4.59 15.08
N GLY A 101 -8.57 -4.68 14.22
CA GLY A 101 -8.74 -5.06 12.82
C GLY A 101 -9.20 -6.50 12.67
N VAL A 102 -8.59 -7.44 13.40
CA VAL A 102 -9.04 -8.84 13.45
C VAL A 102 -10.48 -8.92 13.98
N LEU A 103 -10.78 -8.25 15.08
CA LEU A 103 -12.13 -8.23 15.66
C LEU A 103 -13.16 -7.65 14.68
N THR A 104 -12.80 -6.58 13.96
CA THR A 104 -13.67 -5.95 12.97
C THR A 104 -13.98 -6.91 11.81
N GLY A 105 -12.97 -7.61 11.27
CA GLY A 105 -13.21 -8.59 10.21
C GLY A 105 -14.07 -9.78 10.65
N LEU A 106 -13.94 -10.20 11.92
CA LEU A 106 -14.78 -11.25 12.48
C LEU A 106 -16.21 -10.77 12.77
N ALA A 107 -16.37 -9.55 13.28
CA ALA A 107 -17.66 -9.02 13.76
C ALA A 107 -18.51 -8.35 12.67
N VAL A 108 -17.91 -7.70 11.66
CA VAL A 108 -18.63 -6.89 10.67
C VAL A 108 -18.96 -7.70 9.42
N ASP A 109 -20.25 -7.95 9.21
CA ASP A 109 -20.80 -8.47 7.95
C ASP A 109 -20.69 -7.40 6.85
N PHE A 110 -19.57 -7.40 6.12
CA PHE A 110 -19.48 -6.62 4.90
C PHE A 110 -20.55 -7.14 3.91
N PRO A 111 -21.30 -6.25 3.23
CA PRO A 111 -22.29 -6.65 2.21
C PRO A 111 -21.69 -7.54 1.13
N SER A 112 -20.37 -7.47 1.05
CA SER A 112 -19.51 -8.13 0.13
C SER A 112 -18.51 -9.07 0.89
N ARG A 113 -18.95 -9.76 1.95
CA ARG A 113 -18.11 -10.79 2.61
C ARG A 113 -17.75 -11.89 1.62
N CYS A 114 -16.47 -12.31 1.61
CA CYS A 114 -15.89 -13.16 0.57
C CYS A 114 -15.93 -12.58 -0.86
N THR A 115 -16.35 -11.33 -1.08
CA THR A 115 -16.45 -10.82 -2.45
C THR A 115 -15.07 -10.52 -3.01
N ASP A 116 -14.90 -10.98 -4.23
CA ASP A 116 -13.86 -10.57 -5.17
C ASP A 116 -12.44 -10.82 -4.69
N ASN A 117 -12.21 -11.99 -4.09
CA ASN A 117 -10.87 -12.54 -3.94
C ASN A 117 -9.90 -11.56 -3.25
N VAL A 118 -10.29 -10.96 -2.12
CA VAL A 118 -9.45 -9.99 -1.36
C VAL A 118 -8.04 -10.53 -1.17
N LEU A 119 -7.93 -11.80 -0.76
CA LEU A 119 -6.64 -12.46 -0.62
C LEU A 119 -5.84 -12.49 -1.93
N ALA A 120 -6.49 -12.76 -3.07
CA ALA A 120 -5.83 -12.70 -4.37
C ALA A 120 -5.36 -11.29 -4.72
N LYS A 121 -6.22 -10.29 -4.51
CA LYS A 121 -5.89 -8.88 -4.80
C LYS A 121 -4.68 -8.45 -3.99
N VAL A 122 -4.72 -8.67 -2.68
CA VAL A 122 -3.63 -8.29 -1.78
C VAL A 122 -2.37 -9.12 -2.04
N SER A 123 -2.49 -10.44 -2.22
CA SER A 123 -1.32 -11.29 -2.49
C SER A 123 -0.70 -11.00 -3.85
N THR A 124 -1.48 -10.71 -4.89
CA THR A 124 -0.94 -10.24 -6.17
C THR A 124 -0.18 -8.95 -5.95
N GLY A 125 -0.76 -7.94 -5.31
CA GLY A 125 -0.08 -6.67 -5.04
C GLY A 125 1.20 -6.84 -4.23
N ALA A 126 1.21 -7.75 -3.26
CA ALA A 126 2.39 -8.11 -2.47
C ALA A 126 3.47 -8.74 -3.35
N VAL A 127 3.12 -9.77 -4.12
CA VAL A 127 4.06 -10.50 -4.98
C VAL A 127 4.62 -9.59 -6.07
N THR A 128 3.78 -8.82 -6.76
CA THR A 128 4.24 -7.91 -7.82
C THR A 128 5.07 -6.76 -7.23
N GLY A 129 4.71 -6.26 -6.05
CA GLY A 129 5.52 -5.28 -5.32
C GLY A 129 6.89 -5.82 -4.94
N ALA A 130 6.96 -7.02 -4.36
CA ALA A 130 8.22 -7.69 -4.01
C ALA A 130 9.10 -7.93 -5.24
N LEU A 131 8.51 -8.38 -6.35
CA LEU A 131 9.22 -8.61 -7.61
C LEU A 131 9.77 -7.31 -8.19
N CYS A 132 8.99 -6.23 -8.20
CA CYS A 132 9.44 -4.93 -8.68
C CYS A 132 10.56 -4.35 -7.81
N GLY A 133 10.42 -4.42 -6.47
CA GLY A 133 11.44 -3.95 -5.54
C GLY A 133 12.73 -4.76 -5.62
N GLY A 134 12.61 -6.10 -5.72
CA GLY A 134 13.74 -7.00 -5.93
C GLY A 134 14.46 -6.73 -7.25
N LEU A 135 13.71 -6.52 -8.34
CA LEU A 135 14.28 -6.16 -9.64
C LEU A 135 15.04 -4.84 -9.59
N LEU A 136 14.51 -3.82 -8.89
CA LEU A 136 15.23 -2.56 -8.70
C LEU A 136 16.51 -2.73 -7.89
N GLY A 137 16.48 -3.55 -6.83
CA GLY A 137 17.67 -3.90 -6.05
C GLY A 137 18.75 -4.53 -6.94
N LEU A 138 18.37 -5.54 -7.74
CA LEU A 138 19.28 -6.21 -8.68
C LEU A 138 19.84 -5.26 -9.75
N ILE A 139 19.04 -4.32 -10.25
CA ILE A 139 19.49 -3.32 -11.22
C ILE A 139 20.48 -2.35 -10.58
N ALA A 140 20.17 -1.83 -9.38
CA ALA A 140 21.03 -0.90 -8.67
C ALA A 140 22.41 -1.52 -8.37
N GLU A 141 22.42 -2.76 -7.88
CA GLU A 141 23.64 -3.49 -7.56
C GLU A 141 24.40 -3.90 -8.83
N GLY A 142 23.71 -4.53 -9.79
CA GLY A 142 24.34 -5.10 -10.98
C GLY A 142 24.92 -4.06 -11.93
N PHE A 143 24.29 -2.89 -12.04
CA PHE A 143 24.75 -1.80 -12.92
C PHE A 143 25.47 -0.67 -12.16
N GLN A 144 25.58 -0.74 -10.83
CA GLN A 144 26.20 0.30 -9.99
C GLN A 144 25.59 1.68 -10.23
N VAL A 145 24.26 1.73 -10.43
CA VAL A 145 23.51 2.97 -10.72
C VAL A 145 22.85 3.48 -9.45
N ALA A 146 23.12 4.74 -9.11
CA ALA A 146 22.40 5.44 -8.05
C ALA A 146 20.99 5.80 -8.54
N LEU A 147 20.00 5.00 -8.15
CA LEU A 147 18.59 5.28 -8.45
C LEU A 147 18.06 6.37 -7.52
N THR A 148 17.53 7.44 -8.09
CA THR A 148 16.89 8.50 -7.30
C THR A 148 15.52 8.05 -6.80
N VAL A 149 15.09 8.53 -5.63
CA VAL A 149 13.76 8.25 -5.07
C VAL A 149 12.61 8.43 -6.07
N PRO A 150 12.48 9.54 -6.82
CA PRO A 150 11.40 9.67 -7.80
C PRO A 150 11.46 8.61 -8.90
N MET A 151 12.64 8.15 -9.32
CA MET A 151 12.77 7.07 -10.30
C MET A 151 12.30 5.74 -9.73
N VAL A 152 12.71 5.41 -8.50
CA VAL A 152 12.29 4.19 -7.79
C VAL A 152 10.77 4.18 -7.65
N VAL A 153 10.18 5.26 -7.12
CA VAL A 153 8.73 5.37 -6.92
C VAL A 153 7.98 5.32 -8.24
N ALA A 154 8.42 6.05 -9.27
CA ALA A 154 7.77 6.04 -10.57
C ALA A 154 7.78 4.64 -11.20
N PHE A 155 8.92 3.92 -11.11
CA PHE A 155 9.01 2.54 -11.57
C PHE A 155 8.10 1.62 -10.78
N LEU A 156 8.17 1.67 -9.45
CA LEU A 156 7.36 0.82 -8.59
C LEU A 156 5.87 1.03 -8.87
N VAL A 157 5.37 2.27 -8.83
CA VAL A 157 3.94 2.54 -9.05
C VAL A 157 3.49 2.10 -10.45
N SER A 158 4.28 2.39 -11.48
CA SER A 158 3.88 2.09 -12.86
C SER A 158 3.94 0.60 -13.20
N VAL A 159 5.09 -0.04 -12.98
CA VAL A 159 5.32 -1.44 -13.34
C VAL A 159 4.52 -2.37 -12.43
N ASN A 160 4.51 -2.11 -11.12
CA ASN A 160 3.68 -2.89 -10.20
C ASN A 160 2.21 -2.80 -10.60
N GLY A 161 1.75 -1.63 -11.05
CA GLY A 161 0.38 -1.44 -11.47
C GLY A 161 -0.04 -2.31 -12.65
N ILE A 162 0.81 -2.37 -13.69
CA ILE A 162 0.59 -3.20 -14.87
C ILE A 162 0.64 -4.69 -14.50
N LEU A 163 1.65 -5.09 -13.72
CA LEU A 163 1.80 -6.47 -13.26
C LEU A 163 0.62 -6.90 -12.38
N TYR A 164 0.14 -6.01 -11.51
CA TYR A 164 -1.00 -6.26 -10.65
C TYR A 164 -2.27 -6.56 -11.46
N ILE A 165 -2.65 -5.69 -12.41
CA ILE A 165 -3.85 -5.90 -13.23
C ILE A 165 -3.74 -7.17 -14.07
N SER A 166 -2.53 -7.48 -14.56
CA SER A 166 -2.28 -8.69 -15.35
C SER A 166 -2.30 -9.96 -14.48
N GLY A 167 -1.82 -9.86 -13.23
CA GLY A 167 -1.61 -10.98 -12.31
C GLY A 167 -2.80 -11.31 -11.42
N VAL A 168 -3.76 -10.40 -11.25
CA VAL A 168 -4.86 -10.61 -10.30
C VAL A 168 -5.84 -11.68 -10.76
N ARG A 169 -6.15 -11.79 -12.06
CA ARG A 169 -6.99 -12.86 -12.63
C ARG A 169 -6.44 -14.27 -12.36
N PRO A 170 -5.17 -14.59 -12.71
CA PRO A 170 -4.64 -15.93 -12.43
C PRO A 170 -4.54 -16.19 -10.93
N MET A 171 -4.20 -15.18 -10.12
CA MET A 171 -4.18 -15.34 -8.66
C MET A 171 -5.57 -15.60 -8.07
N ALA A 172 -6.60 -14.92 -8.58
CA ALA A 172 -7.98 -15.16 -8.20
C ALA A 172 -8.39 -16.61 -8.52
N ARG A 173 -8.01 -17.14 -9.70
CA ARG A 173 -8.26 -18.54 -10.04
C ARG A 173 -7.57 -19.52 -9.09
N LEU A 174 -6.36 -19.21 -8.65
CA LEU A 174 -5.60 -20.04 -7.72
C LEU A 174 -6.22 -20.05 -6.32
N THR A 175 -6.67 -18.88 -5.85
CA THR A 175 -7.22 -18.69 -4.50
C THR A 175 -8.69 -19.07 -4.38
N ARG A 176 -9.42 -19.28 -5.49
CA ARG A 176 -10.80 -19.79 -5.49
C ARG A 176 -11.01 -21.10 -4.71
N GLN A 177 -9.96 -21.89 -4.53
CA GLN A 177 -10.03 -23.15 -3.79
C GLN A 177 -10.07 -22.97 -2.26
N ILE A 178 -9.87 -21.75 -1.76
CA ILE A 178 -9.84 -21.48 -0.33
C ILE A 178 -11.28 -21.53 0.21
N PRO A 179 -11.57 -22.39 1.21
CA PRO A 179 -12.91 -22.53 1.76
C PRO A 179 -13.46 -21.22 2.33
N ALA A 180 -14.74 -20.93 2.06
CA ALA A 180 -15.42 -19.71 2.50
C ALA A 180 -15.38 -19.48 4.03
N ARG A 181 -15.23 -20.55 4.82
CA ARG A 181 -15.05 -20.46 6.29
C ARG A 181 -13.82 -19.64 6.71
N PHE A 182 -12.83 -19.50 5.84
CA PHE A 182 -11.62 -18.72 6.12
C PHE A 182 -11.75 -17.24 5.70
N CYS A 183 -12.83 -16.84 5.01
CA CYS A 183 -12.97 -15.47 4.52
C CYS A 183 -12.88 -14.44 5.65
N ALA A 184 -13.66 -14.63 6.73
CA ALA A 184 -13.69 -13.69 7.85
C ALA A 184 -12.30 -13.56 8.52
N ILE A 185 -11.56 -14.66 8.60
CA ILE A 185 -10.19 -14.65 9.13
C ILE A 185 -9.26 -13.91 8.17
N THR A 186 -9.31 -14.21 6.87
CA THR A 186 -8.45 -13.54 5.88
C THR A 186 -8.75 -12.04 5.79
N GLU A 187 -10.02 -11.64 5.79
CA GLU A 187 -10.43 -10.25 5.82
C GLU A 187 -9.97 -9.57 7.10
N GLY A 188 -10.19 -10.19 8.27
CA GLY A 188 -9.72 -9.67 9.55
C GLY A 188 -8.21 -9.49 9.61
N VAL A 189 -7.43 -10.44 9.07
CA VAL A 189 -5.97 -10.30 8.98
C VAL A 189 -5.59 -9.16 8.05
N MET A 190 -6.25 -8.99 6.90
CA MET A 190 -5.96 -7.88 5.99
C MET A 190 -6.31 -6.53 6.61
N ILE A 191 -7.47 -6.43 7.28
CA ILE A 191 -7.88 -5.23 8.01
C ILE A 191 -6.88 -4.92 9.13
N ALA A 192 -6.40 -5.93 9.84
CA ALA A 192 -5.38 -5.77 10.86
C ALA A 192 -4.06 -5.23 10.29
N VAL A 193 -3.56 -5.80 9.19
CA VAL A 193 -2.32 -5.33 8.55
C VAL A 193 -2.46 -3.90 8.05
N ILE A 194 -3.52 -3.57 7.31
CA ILE A 194 -3.76 -2.21 6.81
C ILE A 194 -3.98 -1.25 8.00
N GLY A 195 -4.68 -1.69 9.04
CA GLY A 195 -4.91 -0.92 10.25
C GLY A 195 -3.61 -0.56 10.98
N VAL A 196 -2.68 -1.52 11.11
CA VAL A 196 -1.33 -1.28 11.64
C VAL A 196 -0.58 -0.27 10.80
N VAL A 197 -0.62 -0.42 9.48
CA VAL A 197 0.03 0.51 8.55
C VAL A 197 -0.54 1.92 8.71
N VAL A 198 -1.87 2.07 8.75
CA VAL A 198 -2.53 3.37 8.91
C VAL A 198 -2.23 3.97 10.29
N ALA A 199 -2.30 3.17 11.36
CA ALA A 199 -1.96 3.61 12.71
C ALA A 199 -0.51 4.11 12.78
N GLY A 200 0.41 3.37 12.15
CA GLY A 200 1.80 3.76 12.03
C GLY A 200 1.95 5.10 11.30
N ASN A 201 1.28 5.29 10.15
CA ASN A 201 1.31 6.55 9.41
C ASN A 201 0.80 7.74 10.26
N VAL A 202 -0.30 7.56 11.00
CA VAL A 202 -0.81 8.62 11.90
C VAL A 202 0.22 8.94 12.99
N TRP A 203 0.82 7.92 13.60
CA TRP A 203 1.85 8.10 14.62
C TRP A 203 3.06 8.85 14.08
N ILE A 204 3.49 8.49 12.87
CA ILE A 204 4.59 9.10 12.13
C ILE A 204 4.35 10.60 11.95
N PHE A 205 3.19 11.01 11.45
CA PHE A 205 2.85 12.43 11.29
C PHE A 205 2.72 13.15 12.64
N ALA A 206 2.13 12.49 13.62
CA ALA A 206 1.99 13.04 14.97
C ALA A 206 3.36 13.28 15.63
N GLY A 207 4.32 12.35 15.44
CA GLY A 207 5.69 12.46 15.93
C GLY A 207 6.47 13.64 15.33
N ILE A 208 6.25 13.98 14.05
CA ILE A 208 6.83 15.19 13.44
C ILE A 208 6.32 16.45 14.15
N LEU A 209 5.05 16.47 14.54
CA LEU A 209 4.42 17.63 15.20
C LEU A 209 4.77 17.73 16.69
N MET A 210 5.02 16.60 17.34
CA MET A 210 5.37 16.49 18.76
C MET A 210 6.87 16.44 19.04
N ALA A 211 7.71 16.81 18.07
CA ALA A 211 9.16 16.70 18.13
C ALA A 211 9.80 17.58 19.23
N ASP A 212 9.67 17.15 20.49
CA ASP A 212 10.47 17.55 21.64
C ASP A 212 11.68 16.62 21.74
N GLY A 213 12.59 16.71 20.75
CA GLY A 213 14.01 16.31 20.84
C GLY A 213 14.39 14.89 21.27
N GLN A 214 13.47 13.96 21.57
CA GLN A 214 13.80 12.61 22.00
C GLN A 214 13.90 11.63 20.82
N SER A 215 14.99 10.89 20.87
CA SER A 215 15.65 10.12 19.82
C SER A 215 14.91 8.85 19.41
N ASP A 216 13.65 8.96 19.02
CA ASP A 216 12.90 7.79 18.59
C ASP A 216 13.32 7.42 17.15
N ARG A 217 13.79 6.18 16.96
CA ARG A 217 14.30 5.69 15.66
C ARG A 217 13.28 5.85 14.53
N LEU A 218 11.99 5.73 14.89
CA LEU A 218 10.88 5.92 13.98
C LEU A 218 10.80 7.38 13.50
N VAL A 219 10.97 8.34 14.42
CA VAL A 219 10.96 9.78 14.11
C VAL A 219 12.15 10.15 13.25
N ALA A 220 13.33 9.57 13.49
CA ALA A 220 14.51 9.79 12.65
C ALA A 220 14.33 9.26 11.21
N ALA A 221 13.88 8.02 11.04
CA ALA A 221 13.62 7.42 9.72
C ALA A 221 12.59 8.22 8.91
N VAL A 222 11.59 8.77 9.60
CA VAL A 222 10.56 9.63 9.02
C VAL A 222 11.10 11.01 8.67
N ALA A 223 11.85 11.64 9.57
CA ALA A 223 12.42 12.96 9.36
C ALA A 223 13.34 12.94 8.13
N ASP A 224 14.17 11.91 8.00
CA ASP A 224 15.04 11.70 6.83
C ASP A 224 14.23 11.50 5.53
N SER A 225 13.03 10.92 5.65
CA SER A 225 12.12 10.71 4.51
C SER A 225 11.27 11.95 4.17
N ALA A 226 11.10 12.90 5.10
CA ALA A 226 10.18 14.02 4.97
C ALA A 226 10.56 14.97 3.84
N ASP A 227 11.86 15.24 3.68
CA ASP A 227 12.39 16.10 2.62
C ASP A 227 12.16 15.51 1.21
N LEU A 228 12.14 14.17 1.12
CA LEU A 228 11.95 13.44 -0.14
C LEU A 228 10.47 13.19 -0.45
N MET A 229 9.59 13.38 0.54
CA MET A 229 8.18 13.03 0.43
C MET A 229 7.42 13.82 -0.64
N PRO A 230 7.57 15.16 -0.79
CA PRO A 230 6.84 15.90 -1.82
C PRO A 230 7.19 15.43 -3.24
N ILE A 231 8.48 15.21 -3.52
CA ILE A 231 8.92 14.77 -4.84
C ILE A 231 8.57 13.30 -5.11
N ALA A 232 8.60 12.45 -4.09
CA ALA A 232 8.16 11.06 -4.18
C ALA A 232 6.66 10.96 -4.45
N VAL A 233 5.83 11.72 -3.73
CA VAL A 233 4.38 11.77 -3.94
C VAL A 233 4.09 12.29 -5.35
N ALA A 234 4.76 13.37 -5.80
CA ALA A 234 4.59 13.87 -7.16
C ALA A 234 4.95 12.82 -8.22
N ALA A 235 6.06 12.11 -8.04
CA ALA A 235 6.47 11.02 -8.92
C ALA A 235 5.44 9.87 -8.92
N GLY A 236 4.94 9.48 -7.75
CA GLY A 236 3.90 8.45 -7.62
C GLY A 236 2.58 8.85 -8.28
N VAL A 237 2.11 10.08 -8.06
CA VAL A 237 0.91 10.65 -8.69
C VAL A 237 1.03 10.65 -10.20
N LEU A 238 2.15 11.16 -10.74
CA LEU A 238 2.37 11.21 -12.17
C LEU A 238 2.49 9.82 -12.79
N ALA A 239 3.30 8.93 -12.20
CA ALA A 239 3.45 7.57 -12.68
C ALA A 239 2.13 6.79 -12.63
N GLY A 240 1.40 6.90 -11.52
CA GLY A 240 0.07 6.31 -11.37
C GLY A 240 -0.90 6.84 -12.42
N GLY A 241 -0.98 8.16 -12.60
CA GLY A 241 -1.84 8.77 -13.61
C GLY A 241 -1.55 8.29 -15.02
N VAL A 242 -0.27 8.26 -15.41
CA VAL A 242 0.18 7.75 -16.71
C VAL A 242 -0.17 6.26 -16.86
N THR A 243 0.11 5.43 -15.86
CA THR A 243 -0.24 4.01 -15.89
C THR A 243 -1.74 3.79 -16.00
N GLY A 244 -2.55 4.51 -15.24
CA GLY A 244 -4.01 4.43 -15.32
C GLY A 244 -4.53 4.81 -16.70
N ALA A 245 -4.01 5.87 -17.31
CA ALA A 245 -4.36 6.28 -18.66
C ALA A 245 -3.94 5.23 -19.72
N LEU A 246 -2.74 4.65 -19.58
CA LEU A 246 -2.25 3.61 -20.49
C LEU A 246 -3.06 2.31 -20.37
N LEU A 247 -3.41 1.90 -19.16
CA LEU A 247 -4.25 0.72 -18.93
C LEU A 247 -5.62 0.87 -19.62
N GLU A 248 -6.21 2.07 -19.60
CA GLU A 248 -7.43 2.34 -20.35
C GLU A 248 -7.19 2.35 -21.85
N LEU A 249 -6.11 2.99 -22.31
CA LEU A 249 -5.75 3.06 -23.73
C LEU A 249 -5.54 1.67 -24.36
N PHE A 250 -5.04 0.73 -23.57
CA PHE A 250 -4.85 -0.67 -23.96
C PHE A 250 -6.03 -1.58 -23.58
N GLU A 251 -7.17 -1.01 -23.18
CA GLU A 251 -8.42 -1.72 -22.88
C GLU A 251 -8.25 -2.84 -21.81
N PHE A 252 -7.36 -2.62 -20.84
CA PHE A 252 -7.26 -3.55 -19.71
C PHE A 252 -8.55 -3.53 -18.89
N PRO A 253 -9.03 -4.67 -18.39
CA PRO A 253 -10.26 -4.75 -17.60
C PRO A 253 -10.16 -3.93 -16.30
N TRP A 254 -11.29 -3.46 -15.78
CA TRP A 254 -11.36 -2.92 -14.42
C TRP A 254 -11.29 -4.07 -13.42
N ILE A 255 -10.85 -3.76 -12.19
CA ILE A 255 -10.72 -4.75 -11.12
C ILE A 255 -12.07 -5.29 -10.64
N ASP A 256 -13.12 -4.48 -10.77
CA ASP A 256 -14.48 -4.85 -10.40
C ASP A 256 -15.12 -5.78 -11.45
N ASP A 257 -14.50 -5.91 -12.63
CA ASP A 257 -14.92 -6.86 -13.68
C ASP A 257 -14.29 -8.27 -13.52
N LEU A 258 -13.56 -8.54 -12.42
CA LEU A 258 -12.67 -9.72 -12.22
C LEU A 258 -13.11 -10.67 -11.11
#